data_AF-A0A351J1D1-F1
#
_entry.id   AF-A0A351J1D1-F1
#
_cell.length_a   1.000
_cell.length_b   1.000
_cell.length_c   1.000
_cell.angle_alpha   90.00
_cell.angle_beta   90.00
_cell.angle_gamma   90.00
#
_symmetry.space_group_name_H-M   'P 1'
#
loop_
_entity.id
_entity.type
_entity.pdbx_description
1 polymer ?
#
loop_
_entity_poly.entity_id
_entity_poly.type
_entity_poly.pdbx_seq_one_letter_code
_entity_poly.pdbx_strand_id
1 'polypeptide(L)'
;RQTMGFQGVLITQDLEIEGILTRYNYHRDKIAIDAILAGADMVVTQSTTVAVPGVIAAVKKGTISQERLDASVKRILKWKISLGLIDISVPLV
;
A
#
# COMPACT_ATOMS: atom_id res chain seq x y z
N ARG A 1 -14.75 2.28 -1.56
CA ARG A 1 -14.47 3.09 -2.78
C ARG A 1 -15.72 3.26 -3.66
N GLN A 2 -16.37 2.17 -4.08
CA GLN A 2 -17.48 2.20 -5.04
C GLN A 2 -18.69 3.01 -4.53
N THR A 3 -19.21 2.70 -3.33
CA THR A 3 -20.42 3.34 -2.80
C THR A 3 -20.27 4.84 -2.54
N MET A 4 -19.16 5.26 -1.93
CA MET A 4 -18.91 6.67 -1.59
C MET A 4 -18.16 7.44 -2.69
N GLY A 5 -17.80 6.80 -3.80
CA GLY A 5 -17.06 7.42 -4.89
C GLY A 5 -15.68 8.00 -4.51
N PHE A 6 -15.06 7.56 -3.41
CA PHE A 6 -13.81 8.15 -2.92
C PHE A 6 -12.65 7.95 -3.91
N GLN A 7 -12.07 9.04 -4.42
CA GLN A 7 -10.98 8.99 -5.41
C GLN A 7 -9.59 9.30 -4.84
N GLY A 8 -9.51 9.67 -3.55
CA GLY A 8 -8.25 9.96 -2.89
C GLY A 8 -7.42 8.72 -2.55
N VAL A 9 -6.37 8.95 -1.77
CA VAL A 9 -5.44 7.94 -1.26
C VAL A 9 -5.97 7.35 0.05
N LEU A 10 -6.13 6.03 0.10
CA LEU A 10 -6.47 5.29 1.31
C LEU A 10 -5.20 4.88 2.04
N ILE A 11 -5.07 5.32 3.29
CA ILE A 11 -3.93 5.02 4.15
C ILE A 11 -4.44 4.24 5.36
N THR A 12 -3.79 3.14 5.71
CA THR A 12 -4.12 2.40 6.94
C THR A 12 -3.52 3.09 8.16
N GLN A 13 -4.06 2.82 9.35
CA GLN A 13 -3.26 2.92 10.57
C GLN A 13 -2.22 1.80 10.62
N ASP A 14 -1.36 1.80 11.64
CA ASP A 14 -0.52 0.64 11.91
C ASP A 14 -1.40 -0.57 12.25
N LEU A 15 -1.25 -1.64 11.48
CA LEU A 15 -2.02 -2.86 11.61
C LEU A 15 -1.27 -3.94 12.42
N GLU A 16 -0.01 -3.71 12.79
CA GLU A 16 0.81 -4.63 13.59
C GLU A 16 0.50 -4.55 15.09
N ILE A 17 -0.78 -4.67 15.42
CA ILE A 17 -1.24 -4.70 16.80
C ILE A 17 -1.03 -6.12 17.33
N GLU A 18 -0.15 -6.30 18.32
CA GLU A 18 0.23 -7.63 18.86
C GLU A 18 -0.98 -8.50 19.25
N GLY A 19 -2.04 -7.90 19.77
CA GLY A 19 -3.30 -8.61 20.06
C GLY A 19 -3.98 -9.19 18.82
N ILE A 20 -3.91 -8.50 17.68
CA ILE A 20 -4.44 -8.97 16.38
C ILE A 20 -3.52 -10.06 15.81
N LEU A 21 -2.21 -9.80 15.80
CA LEU A 21 -1.20 -10.76 15.30
C LEU A 21 -1.33 -12.11 16.00
N THR A 22 -1.42 -12.09 17.33
CA THR A 22 -1.52 -13.29 18.16
C THR A 22 -2.88 -13.98 17.97
N ARG A 23 -3.98 -13.21 18.05
CA ARG A 23 -5.33 -13.78 17.96
C ARG A 23 -5.62 -14.45 16.62
N TYR A 24 -5.09 -13.89 15.53
CA TYR A 24 -5.36 -14.37 14.18
C TYR A 24 -4.17 -15.12 13.57
N ASN A 25 -3.11 -15.36 14.35
CA ASN A 25 -1.86 -15.96 13.89
C ASN A 25 -1.36 -15.34 12.57
N TYR A 26 -1.42 -14.00 12.49
CA TYR A 26 -1.15 -13.25 11.28
C TYR A 26 0.33 -12.96 11.16
N HIS A 27 0.92 -13.29 10.01
CA HIS A 27 2.30 -12.92 9.72
C HIS A 27 2.38 -11.46 9.24
N ARG A 28 3.44 -10.75 9.64
CA ARG A 28 3.58 -9.29 9.41
C ARG A 28 3.67 -8.95 7.91
N ASP A 29 4.29 -9.80 7.11
CA ASP A 29 4.32 -9.67 5.64
C ASP A 29 2.92 -9.80 5.02
N LYS A 30 2.13 -10.74 5.53
CA LYS A 30 0.78 -11.01 5.05
C LYS A 30 -0.17 -9.84 5.31
N ILE A 31 0.01 -9.10 6.41
CA ILE A 31 -0.82 -7.91 6.71
C ILE A 31 -0.74 -6.87 5.60
N ALA A 32 0.48 -6.53 5.17
CA ALA A 32 0.67 -5.53 4.13
C ALA A 32 0.07 -5.99 2.79
N ILE A 33 0.24 -7.27 2.45
CA ILE A 33 -0.34 -7.87 1.24
C ILE A 33 -1.86 -7.77 1.27
N ASP A 34 -2.49 -8.20 2.36
CA ASP A 34 -3.94 -8.25 2.46
C ASP A 34 -4.56 -6.85 2.54
N ALA A 35 -3.89 -5.88 3.17
CA ALA A 35 -4.31 -4.49 3.14
C ALA A 35 -4.32 -3.91 1.71
N ILE A 36 -3.29 -4.20 0.92
CA ILE A 36 -3.23 -3.78 -0.49
C ILE A 36 -4.34 -4.45 -1.30
N LEU A 37 -4.56 -5.75 -1.13
CA LEU A 37 -5.65 -6.49 -1.80
C LEU A 37 -7.02 -5.94 -1.43
N ALA A 38 -7.22 -5.55 -0.16
CA ALA A 38 -8.46 -4.94 0.33
C ALA A 38 -8.72 -3.52 -0.23
N GLY A 39 -7.73 -2.89 -0.88
CA GLY A 39 -7.90 -1.60 -1.54
C GLY A 39 -7.08 -0.44 -0.96
N ALA A 40 -6.23 -0.69 0.06
CA ALA A 40 -5.34 0.34 0.59
C ALA A 40 -4.36 0.82 -0.50
N ASP A 41 -4.09 2.11 -0.52
CA ASP A 41 -3.08 2.70 -1.40
C ASP A 41 -1.73 2.77 -0.67
N MET A 42 -1.72 3.10 0.63
CA MET A 42 -0.55 3.09 1.49
C MET A 42 -0.81 2.31 2.79
N VAL A 43 0.21 1.59 3.25
CA VAL A 43 0.16 0.83 4.51
C VAL A 43 1.17 1.41 5.49
N VAL A 44 0.71 1.72 6.70
CA VAL A 44 1.57 2.09 7.83
C VAL A 44 1.99 0.81 8.55
N THR A 45 3.29 0.64 8.77
CA THR A 45 3.89 -0.60 9.31
C THR A 45 5.22 -0.27 10.00
N GLN A 46 5.51 -0.98 11.09
CA GLN A 46 6.81 -0.92 11.77
C GLN A 46 7.80 -1.92 11.18
N SER A 47 7.31 -3.00 10.57
CA SER A 47 8.10 -4.09 10.00
C SER A 47 8.39 -3.91 8.51
N THR A 48 8.83 -2.71 8.11
CA THR A 48 9.12 -2.39 6.70
C THR A 48 10.14 -3.35 6.05
N THR A 49 11.12 -3.83 6.82
CA THR A 49 12.14 -4.79 6.39
C THR A 49 11.57 -6.18 6.04
N VAL A 50 10.38 -6.51 6.52
CA VAL A 50 9.67 -7.77 6.24
C VAL A 50 8.53 -7.53 5.24
N ALA A 51 7.75 -6.46 5.45
CA ALA A 51 6.59 -6.12 4.62
C ALA A 51 6.99 -5.82 3.16
N VAL A 52 8.04 -5.03 2.93
CA VAL A 52 8.43 -4.64 1.57
C VAL A 52 8.89 -5.85 0.73
N PRO A 53 9.83 -6.70 1.20
CA PRO A 53 10.17 -7.92 0.46
C PRO A 53 8.97 -8.86 0.25
N GLY A 54 8.09 -8.98 1.25
CA GLY A 54 6.86 -9.78 1.14
C GLY A 54 5.93 -9.31 0.03
N VAL A 55 5.68 -8.00 -0.04
CA VAL A 55 4.87 -7.39 -1.11
C VAL A 55 5.54 -7.55 -2.47
N ILE A 56 6.86 -7.34 -2.58
CA ILE A 56 7.59 -7.57 -3.84
C ILE A 56 7.42 -9.02 -4.30
N ALA A 57 7.56 -9.99 -3.40
CA ALA A 57 7.37 -11.41 -3.71
C ALA A 57 5.92 -11.71 -4.12
N ALA A 58 4.93 -11.11 -3.45
CA ALA A 58 3.52 -11.27 -3.77
C ALA A 58 3.17 -10.72 -5.17
N VAL A 59 3.78 -9.59 -5.57
CA VAL A 59 3.62 -9.04 -6.92
C VAL A 59 4.26 -9.97 -7.96
N LYS A 60 5.51 -10.40 -7.73
CA LYS A 60 6.21 -11.34 -8.63
C LYS A 60 5.48 -12.66 -8.81
N LYS A 61 4.77 -13.14 -7.79
CA LYS A 61 3.96 -14.36 -7.82
C LYS A 61 2.56 -14.15 -8.42
N GLY A 62 2.17 -12.91 -8.73
CA GLY A 62 0.84 -12.57 -9.23
C GLY A 62 -0.26 -12.57 -8.15
N THR A 63 0.09 -12.72 -6.88
CA THR A 63 -0.87 -12.58 -5.77
C THR A 63 -1.44 -11.16 -5.71
N ILE A 64 -0.57 -10.15 -5.88
CA ILE A 64 -0.98 -8.77 -6.15
C ILE A 64 -0.72 -8.54 -7.64
N SER A 65 -1.74 -8.21 -8.42
CA SER A 65 -1.53 -7.89 -9.83
C SER A 65 -0.77 -6.56 -9.96
N GLN A 66 0.05 -6.43 -11.01
CA GLN A 66 0.77 -5.19 -11.29
C GLN A 66 -0.21 -4.03 -11.47
N GLU A 67 -1.34 -4.25 -12.13
CA GLU A 67 -2.39 -3.25 -12.37
C GLU A 67 -3.01 -2.76 -11.06
N ARG A 68 -3.21 -3.67 -10.09
CA ARG A 68 -3.72 -3.30 -8.76
C ARG A 68 -2.73 -2.39 -8.04
N LEU A 69 -1.44 -2.71 -8.10
CA LEU A 69 -0.38 -1.90 -7.48
C LEU A 69 -0.25 -0.54 -8.18
N ASP A 70 -0.18 -0.53 -9.51
CA ASP A 70 -0.05 0.67 -10.33
C ASP A 70 -1.21 1.65 -10.09
N ALA A 71 -2.43 1.14 -9.89
CA ALA A 71 -3.57 1.96 -9.53
C ALA A 71 -3.36 2.72 -8.20
N SER A 72 -2.77 2.06 -7.18
CA SER A 72 -2.40 2.73 -5.92
C SER A 72 -1.31 3.78 -6.13
N VAL A 73 -0.22 3.38 -6.80
CA VAL A 73 0.94 4.25 -7.06
C VAL A 73 0.51 5.50 -7.82
N LYS A 74 -0.33 5.36 -8.85
CA LYS A 74 -0.83 6.49 -9.64
C LYS A 74 -1.62 7.49 -8.79
N ARG A 75 -2.45 7.03 -7.83
CA ARG A 75 -3.16 7.93 -6.91
C ARG A 75 -2.18 8.67 -6.00
N ILE A 76 -1.20 7.97 -5.45
CA ILE A 76 -0.18 8.56 -4.57
C ILE A 76 0.64 9.61 -5.31
N LEU A 77 1.11 9.30 -6.52
CA LEU A 77 1.90 10.24 -7.32
C LEU A 77 1.06 11.47 -7.70
N LYS A 78 -0.18 11.29 -8.17
CA LYS A 78 -1.10 12.41 -8.43
C LYS A 78 -1.33 13.27 -7.20
N TRP A 79 -1.50 12.64 -6.04
CA TRP A 79 -1.69 13.36 -4.78
C TRP A 79 -0.45 14.18 -4.41
N LYS A 80 0.74 13.58 -4.46
CA LYS A 80 2.01 14.28 -4.20
C LYS A 80 2.25 15.45 -5.16
N ILE A 81 1.96 15.26 -6.46
CA ILE A 81 2.04 16.34 -7.47
C ILE A 81 1.06 17.47 -7.12
N SER A 82 -0.19 17.14 -6.77
CA SER A 82 -1.20 18.16 -6.41
C SER A 82 -0.85 18.97 -5.16
N LEU A 83 0.00 18.41 -4.29
CA LEU A 83 0.52 19.07 -3.10
C LEU A 83 1.84 19.84 -3.36
N GLY A 84 2.37 19.82 -4.58
CA GLY A 84 3.67 20.41 -4.92
C GLY A 84 4.88 19.68 -4.32
N LEU A 85 4.70 18.44 -3.84
CA LEU A 85 5.79 17.63 -3.27
C LEU A 85 6.65 16.94 -4.34
N ILE A 86 6.12 16.86 -5.56
CA ILE A 86 6.84 16.38 -6.75
C ILE A 86 6.67 17.45 -7.82
N ASP A 87 7.78 18.03 -8.24
CA ASP A 87 7.83 18.95 -9.37
C ASP A 87 8.05 18.15 -10.66
N ILE A 88 7.07 18.22 -11.56
CA ILE A 88 7.13 17.53 -12.87
C ILE A 88 7.87 18.34 -13.94
N SER A 89 8.30 19.57 -13.62
CA SER A 89 9.15 20.37 -14.51
C SER A 89 10.63 19.98 -14.43
N VAL A 90 11.01 19.25 -13.38
CA VAL A 90 12.37 18.74 -13.19
C VAL A 90 12.45 17.30 -13.73
N PRO A 91 13.34 17.00 -14.67
CA PRO A 91 13.53 15.63 -15.17
C PRO A 91 13.91 14.67 -14.03
N LEU A 92 13.36 13.46 -14.05
CA LEU A 92 13.85 12.36 -13.21
C LEU A 92 15.28 12.02 -13.68
N VAL A 93 16.25 12.22 -12.78
CA VAL A 93 17.67 11.91 -12.98
C VAL A 93 17.87 10.41 -13.18
#